data_AF-A0A9W6MMD8-F1
#
_entry.id   AF-A0A9W6MMD8-F1
#
_cell.length_a   1.000
_cell.length_b   1.000
_cell.length_c   1.000
_cell.angle_alpha   90.00
_cell.angle_beta   90.00
_cell.angle_gamma   90.00
#
_symmetry.space_group_name_H-M   'P 1'
#
loop_
_entity.id
_entity.type
_entity.pdbx_description
1 polymer ?
#
loop_
_entity_poly.entity_id
_entity_poly.type
_entity_poly.pdbx_seq_one_letter_code
_entity_poly.pdbx_strand_id
1 'polypeptide(L)'
;MSKIGNLKPTGPGDFWSDLRGDIRTLSFKANIRIAAISDPSANPDAPTHRVYVRDAEGEMMELGGAWKRDINRGPNAGDQFLSVTLDDPSFPHPLNFAVFKDGDVASATWRRRQEQSA
;
A
#
# COMPACT_ATOMS: atom_id res chain seq x y z
N MET A 1 6.98 3.37 14.04
CA MET A 1 6.60 3.30 12.61
C MET A 1 7.85 3.62 11.81
N SER A 2 8.12 2.89 10.74
CA SER A 2 9.31 3.07 9.91
C SER A 2 8.90 3.39 8.48
N LYS A 3 9.42 4.49 7.92
CA LYS A 3 9.20 4.84 6.51
C LYS A 3 10.00 3.87 5.64
N ILE A 4 9.32 3.19 4.72
CA ILE A 4 9.91 2.18 3.83
C ILE A 4 9.95 2.62 2.37
N GLY A 5 9.30 3.74 2.02
CA GLY A 5 9.32 4.21 0.63
C GLY A 5 8.48 5.46 0.41
N ASN A 6 8.56 5.98 -0.81
CA ASN A 6 7.71 7.03 -1.32
C ASN A 6 7.11 6.58 -2.65
N LEU A 7 5.82 6.84 -2.83
CA LEU A 7 5.10 6.62 -4.06
C LEU A 7 4.64 7.97 -4.61
N LYS A 8 4.51 8.06 -5.92
CA LYS A 8 4.01 9.23 -6.63
C LYS A 8 2.74 8.85 -7.39
N PRO A 9 1.74 9.74 -7.46
CA PRO A 9 0.63 9.56 -8.38
C PRO A 9 1.12 9.57 -9.82
N THR A 10 0.66 8.62 -10.64
CA THR A 10 1.16 8.39 -12.01
C THR A 10 0.09 8.34 -13.09
N GLY A 11 -1.09 8.92 -12.84
CA GLY A 11 -2.15 9.02 -13.84
C GLY A 11 -3.08 10.21 -13.59
N PRO A 12 -3.89 10.59 -14.59
CA PRO A 12 -4.98 11.53 -14.39
C PRO A 12 -6.04 10.91 -13.45
N GLY A 13 -6.46 11.63 -12.42
CA GLY A 13 -7.46 11.13 -11.48
C GLY A 13 -7.29 11.65 -10.05
N ASP A 14 -7.96 10.97 -9.12
CA ASP A 14 -7.77 11.18 -7.67
C ASP A 14 -6.33 10.84 -7.26
N PHE A 15 -5.85 11.44 -6.17
CA PHE A 15 -4.48 11.22 -5.68
C PHE A 15 -4.17 9.72 -5.46
N TRP A 16 -5.17 8.93 -5.07
CA TRP A 16 -5.00 7.51 -4.74
C TRP A 16 -5.17 6.57 -5.93
N SER A 17 -5.59 7.05 -7.12
CA SER A 17 -6.05 6.16 -8.19
C SER A 17 -4.94 5.33 -8.85
N ASP A 18 -3.74 5.88 -9.01
CA ASP A 18 -2.58 5.14 -9.51
C ASP A 18 -1.32 5.70 -8.86
N LEU A 19 -0.70 4.93 -7.95
CA LEU A 19 0.51 5.29 -7.23
C LEU A 19 1.66 4.37 -7.65
N ARG A 20 2.86 4.91 -7.86
CA ARG A 20 4.06 4.12 -8.19
C ARG A 20 5.29 4.61 -7.43
N GLY A 21 6.17 3.68 -7.09
CA GLY A 21 7.45 4.01 -6.50
C GLY A 21 8.14 2.79 -5.91
N ASP A 22 9.20 3.03 -5.15
CA ASP A 22 9.99 1.96 -4.56
C ASP A 22 9.72 1.86 -3.06
N ILE A 23 9.61 0.61 -2.59
CA ILE A 23 9.66 0.28 -1.16
C ILE A 23 10.89 -0.56 -0.88
N ARG A 24 11.49 -0.34 0.28
CA ARG A 24 12.72 -1.01 0.70
C ARG A 24 12.73 -1.26 2.21
N THR A 25 13.13 -2.47 2.57
CA THR A 25 13.57 -2.86 3.91
C THR A 25 15.03 -3.29 3.85
N LEU A 26 15.58 -3.85 4.93
CA LEU A 26 16.96 -4.32 4.94
C LEU A 26 17.21 -5.43 3.90
N SER A 27 16.25 -6.34 3.71
CA SER A 27 16.39 -7.53 2.86
C SER A 27 15.48 -7.52 1.62
N PHE A 28 14.54 -6.59 1.52
CA PHE A 28 13.56 -6.53 0.44
C PHE A 28 13.60 -5.17 -0.26
N LYS A 29 13.58 -5.17 -1.59
CA LYS A 29 13.40 -3.97 -2.41
C LYS A 29 12.47 -4.33 -3.56
N ALA A 30 11.44 -3.52 -3.76
CA ALA A 30 10.49 -3.71 -4.85
C ALA A 30 10.05 -2.37 -5.42
N ASN A 31 9.89 -2.34 -6.74
CA ASN A 31 9.14 -1.29 -7.41
C ASN A 31 7.68 -1.71 -7.44
N ILE A 32 6.80 -0.90 -6.86
CA ILE A 32 5.39 -1.23 -6.70
C ILE A 32 4.50 -0.24 -7.44
N ARG A 33 3.35 -0.73 -7.89
CA ARG A 33 2.23 0.06 -8.40
C ARG A 33 0.98 -0.30 -7.62
N ILE A 34 0.29 0.69 -7.08
CA ILE A 34 -1.03 0.52 -6.45
C ILE A 34 -2.04 1.19 -7.39
N ALA A 35 -2.98 0.43 -7.92
CA ALA A 35 -3.97 0.92 -8.88
C ALA A 35 -5.39 0.66 -8.37
N ALA A 36 -6.24 1.69 -8.41
CA ALA A 36 -7.64 1.57 -8.05
C ALA A 36 -8.36 0.60 -8.98
N ILE A 37 -9.30 -0.16 -8.41
CA ILE A 37 -10.17 -1.05 -9.17
C ILE A 37 -11.34 -0.22 -9.70
N SER A 38 -11.58 -0.25 -11.01
CA SER A 38 -12.62 0.56 -11.66
C SER A 38 -14.04 0.21 -11.21
N ASP A 39 -14.29 -1.05 -10.88
CA ASP A 39 -15.57 -1.56 -10.37
C ASP A 39 -15.32 -2.34 -9.07
N PRO A 40 -15.18 -1.63 -7.93
CA PRO A 40 -14.88 -2.27 -6.67
C PRO A 40 -16.09 -3.09 -6.20
N SER A 41 -15.81 -4.27 -5.64
CA SER A 41 -16.86 -5.12 -5.06
C SER A 41 -17.65 -4.38 -3.98
N ALA A 42 -18.95 -4.66 -3.88
CA ALA A 42 -19.78 -4.17 -2.78
C ALA A 42 -19.40 -4.74 -1.41
N ASN A 43 -18.56 -5.78 -1.36
CA ASN A 43 -18.04 -6.34 -0.12
C ASN A 43 -17.02 -5.38 0.51
N PRO A 44 -17.24 -4.87 1.74
CA PRO A 44 -16.30 -3.97 2.42
C PRO A 44 -14.94 -4.61 2.70
N ASP A 45 -14.86 -5.94 2.75
CA ASP A 45 -13.60 -6.67 2.95
C ASP A 45 -12.81 -6.84 1.64
N ALA A 46 -13.44 -6.59 0.49
CA ALA A 46 -12.74 -6.68 -0.79
C ALA A 46 -11.73 -5.53 -0.96
N PRO A 47 -10.60 -5.79 -1.63
CA PRO A 47 -9.63 -4.76 -1.91
C PRO A 47 -10.24 -3.67 -2.80
N THR A 48 -9.90 -2.42 -2.51
CA THR A 48 -10.26 -1.26 -3.33
C THR A 48 -9.24 -0.98 -4.44
N HIS A 49 -8.01 -1.44 -4.24
CA HIS A 49 -6.89 -1.28 -5.15
C HIS A 49 -6.16 -2.62 -5.29
N ARG A 50 -5.61 -2.86 -6.47
CA ARG A 50 -4.66 -3.97 -6.71
C ARG A 50 -3.24 -3.46 -6.57
N VAL A 51 -2.37 -4.31 -6.05
CA VAL A 51 -0.96 -3.98 -5.89
C VAL A 51 -0.14 -4.89 -6.78
N TYR A 52 0.66 -4.25 -7.62
CA TYR A 52 1.57 -4.91 -8.54
C TYR A 52 3.01 -4.65 -8.13
N VAL A 53 3.86 -5.65 -8.32
CA VAL A 53 5.30 -5.59 -8.09
C VAL A 53 6.01 -5.87 -9.41
N ARG A 54 7.06 -5.11 -9.69
CA ARG A 54 7.96 -5.43 -10.80
C ARG A 54 8.86 -6.59 -10.41
N ASP A 55 8.79 -7.68 -11.16
CA ASP A 55 9.64 -8.85 -10.95
C ASP A 55 11.07 -8.64 -11.49
N ALA A 56 11.88 -9.70 -11.45
CA ALA A 56 13.26 -9.67 -11.92
C ALA A 56 13.39 -9.56 -13.46
N GLU A 57 12.38 -9.98 -14.21
CA GLU A 57 12.33 -9.91 -15.67
C GLU A 57 11.77 -8.56 -16.15
N GLY A 58 11.20 -7.78 -15.25
CA GLY A 58 10.69 -6.44 -15.50
C GLY A 58 9.18 -6.39 -15.72
N GLU A 59 8.48 -7.51 -15.55
CA GLU A 59 7.03 -7.61 -15.70
C GLU A 59 6.30 -7.19 -14.42
N MET A 60 5.09 -6.65 -14.57
CA MET A 60 4.27 -6.23 -13.42
C MET A 60 3.35 -7.39 -13.01
N MET A 61 3.65 -8.01 -11.88
CA MET A 61 2.85 -9.11 -11.32
C MET A 61 1.94 -8.61 -10.19
N GLU A 62 0.71 -9.11 -10.13
CA GLU A 62 -0.19 -8.84 -9.01
C GLU A 62 0.27 -9.62 -7.77
N LEU A 63 0.56 -8.91 -6.67
CA LEU A 63 1.17 -9.49 -5.46
C LEU A 63 0.41 -9.09 -4.19
N GLY A 64 -0.77 -8.49 -4.33
CA GLY A 64 -1.61 -8.15 -3.19
C GLY A 64 -2.68 -7.11 -3.46
N GLY A 65 -3.23 -6.60 -2.37
CA GLY A 65 -4.35 -5.67 -2.38
C GLY A 65 -4.14 -4.48 -1.43
N ALA A 66 -4.87 -3.41 -1.70
CA ALA A 66 -4.97 -2.29 -0.77
C ALA A 66 -6.40 -1.82 -0.56
N TRP A 67 -6.64 -1.33 0.65
CA TRP A 67 -7.93 -0.84 1.13
C TRP A 67 -7.80 0.63 1.46
N LYS A 68 -8.56 1.48 0.76
CA LYS A 68 -8.71 2.89 1.12
C LYS A 68 -9.54 2.98 2.40
N ARG A 69 -8.99 3.64 3.41
CA ARG A 69 -9.61 3.79 4.73
C ARG A 69 -9.51 5.25 5.17
N ASP A 70 -10.51 5.68 5.92
CA ASP A 70 -10.51 6.97 6.58
C ASP A 70 -9.87 6.86 7.97
N ILE A 71 -9.09 7.87 8.33
CA ILE A 71 -8.50 8.01 9.66
C ILE A 71 -9.59 8.53 10.59
N ASN A 72 -10.03 7.70 11.53
CA ASN A 72 -11.14 8.02 12.42
C ASN A 72 -10.72 8.76 13.71
N ARG A 73 -9.42 8.84 14.02
CA ARG A 73 -8.92 9.37 15.31
C ARG A 73 -7.57 10.06 15.15
N GLY A 74 -7.29 10.99 16.07
CA GLY A 74 -6.02 11.70 16.16
C GLY A 74 -5.98 12.99 15.33
N PRO A 75 -4.80 13.63 15.20
CA PRO A 75 -4.65 14.93 14.53
C PRO A 75 -4.97 14.91 13.03
N ASN A 76 -4.92 13.73 12.40
CA ASN A 76 -5.20 13.54 10.97
C ASN A 76 -6.60 12.94 10.75
N ALA A 77 -7.52 13.08 11.70
CA ALA A 77 -8.87 12.56 11.56
C ALA A 77 -9.58 13.21 10.36
N GLY A 78 -10.23 12.38 9.53
CA GLY A 78 -10.84 12.80 8.27
C GLY A 78 -9.94 12.61 7.04
N ASP A 79 -8.63 12.40 7.22
CA ASP A 79 -7.73 12.07 6.11
C ASP A 79 -7.89 10.62 5.68
N GLN A 80 -7.47 10.33 4.44
CA GLN A 80 -7.48 8.98 3.87
C GLN A 80 -6.07 8.37 3.85
N PHE A 81 -6.02 7.06 3.96
CA PHE A 81 -4.81 6.27 3.78
C PHE A 81 -5.13 4.95 3.08
N LEU A 82 -4.11 4.33 2.49
CA LEU A 82 -4.21 2.96 1.99
C LEU A 82 -3.60 2.01 3.01
N SER A 83 -4.38 1.02 3.44
CA SER A 83 -3.84 -0.17 4.09
C SER A 83 -3.43 -1.15 3.01
N VAL A 84 -2.17 -1.59 2.98
CA VAL A 84 -1.62 -2.44 1.93
C VAL A 84 -1.16 -3.76 2.51
N THR A 85 -1.48 -4.85 1.82
CA THR A 85 -0.97 -6.20 2.09
C THR A 85 -0.32 -6.72 0.82
N LEU A 86 0.97 -7.06 0.92
CA LEU A 86 1.71 -7.83 -0.08
C LEU A 86 1.91 -9.25 0.45
N ASP A 87 1.55 -10.24 -0.34
CA ASP A 87 1.67 -11.64 0.04
C ASP A 87 2.29 -12.43 -1.11
N ASP A 88 3.44 -13.04 -0.83
CA ASP A 88 4.23 -13.78 -1.80
C ASP A 88 4.83 -15.01 -1.11
N PRO A 89 4.94 -16.17 -1.78
CA PRO A 89 5.50 -17.39 -1.20
C PRO A 89 6.92 -17.23 -0.63
N SER A 90 7.70 -16.26 -1.08
CA SER A 90 9.03 -15.96 -0.53
C SER A 90 8.99 -15.24 0.82
N PHE A 91 7.83 -14.71 1.22
CA PHE A 91 7.67 -14.03 2.49
C PHE A 91 7.28 -15.05 3.57
N PRO A 92 7.92 -15.01 4.75
CA PRO A 92 7.52 -15.88 5.86
C PRO A 92 6.10 -15.57 6.36
N HIS A 93 5.64 -14.32 6.18
CA HIS A 93 4.31 -13.83 6.49
C HIS A 93 3.97 -12.64 5.56
N PRO A 94 2.69 -12.32 5.34
CA PRO A 94 2.31 -11.16 4.52
C PRO A 94 2.92 -9.85 5.04
N LEU A 95 3.46 -9.05 4.12
CA LEU A 95 4.00 -7.73 4.42
C LEU A 95 2.86 -6.70 4.43
N ASN A 96 2.53 -6.23 5.63
CA ASN A 96 1.48 -5.24 5.86
C ASN A 96 2.07 -3.85 6.14
N PHE A 97 1.65 -2.84 5.40
CA PHE A 97 2.06 -1.46 5.60
C PHE A 97 0.93 -0.48 5.27
N ALA A 98 1.10 0.79 5.64
CA ALA A 98 0.15 1.84 5.33
C ALA A 98 0.80 2.90 4.44
N VAL A 99 0.03 3.50 3.55
CA VAL A 99 0.47 4.61 2.69
C VAL A 99 -0.36 5.84 3.05
N PHE A 100 0.33 6.90 3.46
CA PHE A 100 -0.27 8.18 3.84
C PHE A 100 0.11 9.26 2.83
N LYS A 101 -0.77 10.23 2.62
CA LYS A 101 -0.43 11.42 1.83
C LYS A 101 0.59 12.26 2.61
N ASP A 102 1.64 12.71 1.94
CA ASP A 102 2.75 13.49 2.48
C ASP A 102 3.10 14.58 1.44
N GLY A 103 2.32 15.67 1.46
CA GLY A 103 2.34 16.69 0.40
C GLY A 103 1.84 16.14 -0.95
N ASP A 104 2.68 16.25 -1.98
CA ASP A 104 2.42 15.76 -3.34
C ASP A 104 2.86 14.31 -3.58
N VAL A 105 3.39 13.65 -2.55
CA VAL A 105 3.81 12.25 -2.59
C VAL A 105 3.05 11.42 -1.54
N ALA A 106 3.14 10.10 -1.66
CA ALA A 106 2.55 9.18 -0.71
C ALA A 106 3.66 8.42 0.03
N SER A 107 3.69 8.52 1.37
CA SER A 107 4.71 7.91 2.22
C SER A 107 4.28 6.52 2.66
N ALA A 108 5.03 5.49 2.26
CA ALA A 108 4.82 4.11 2.67
C ALA A 108 5.49 3.87 4.04
N THR A 109 4.70 3.45 5.02
CA THR A 109 5.09 3.33 6.42
C THR A 109 4.72 1.95 6.96
N TRP A 110 5.72 1.23 7.45
CA TRP A 110 5.55 -0.06 8.09
C TRP A 110 5.54 0.07 9.61
N ARG A 111 4.83 -0.83 10.28
CA ARG A 111 4.95 -1.02 11.74
C ARG A 111 4.85 -2.49 12.08
N ARG A 112 5.65 -2.93 13.06
CA ARG A 112 5.48 -4.24 13.66
C ARG A 112 4.13 -4.27 14.37
N ARG A 113 3.33 -5.30 14.10
CA ARG A 113 2.13 -5.57 14.90
C ARG A 113 2.61 -5.91 16.31
N GLN A 114 2.22 -5.11 17.29
CA GLN A 114 2.35 -5.54 18.68
C GLN A 114 1.28 -6.61 18.88
N GLU A 115 1.69 -7.82 19.22
CA GLU A 115 0.75 -8.80 19.76
C GLU A 115 0.15 -8.17 21.01
N GLN A 116 -1.17 -7.98 21.02
CA GLN A 116 -1.86 -7.76 22.28
C GLN A 116 -1.82 -9.12 22.97
N SER A 117 -0.85 -9.30 23.86
CA SER A 117 -0.86 -10.42 24.81
C SER A 117 -2.19 -10.35 25.56
N ALA A 118 -2.99 -11.39 25.44
CA ALA A 118 -4.21 -11.59 26.22
C ALA A 118 -3.86 -11.85 27.69
#